data_AF-A0A6I5NE74-F1
#
_entry.id   AF-A0A6I5NE74-F1
#
_cell.length_a   1.000
_cell.length_b   1.000
_cell.length_c   1.000
_cell.angle_alpha   90.00
_cell.angle_beta   90.00
_cell.angle_gamma   90.00
#
_symmetry.space_group_name_H-M   'P 1'
#
loop_
_entity.id
_entity.type
_entity.pdbx_description
1 polymer ?
#
loop_
_entity_poly.entity_id
_entity_poly.type
_entity_poly.pdbx_seq_one_letter_code
_entity_poly.pdbx_strand_id
1 'polypeptide(L)'
;MIKGVPGGQRLVILRLDGDLEQQGFRVTLSLAQAAYAADQKTGYLPPQPQLAEALAQWQETYRGLTTQARLTPHRVVLGGSLQSCKRSGEAIAQQLQTWLKSPQFYPIDLYLREVFHPSEPIQVLIRTQDARLSLLPWHQWEFIERYGQAEISFGQLDAESVAAATAPAKRKVKILAILGNSEGIDVAADRQFLNSLAGAAVTFLVEPKRDAISRELWQQRWDILFFAGHSESDADGRGQLQINPQQQLPLEDLKYGLRSAIAKGLQLAIFNSCDGLGLAQALSDLHIPQVIVMRQPVPDRVAQAFLKQFLQAFAEGKPLPVAVRTAREQLEALEDSFPYASWLPVLFQSTTVPPPTWQQLRQGTPARPVKQRLWRGAAVAAAVILARLSGLLQPLELTAYDTLLRLRPSQGWDARILLVTVTEADVNAQSADALRGASLSDATLETLLNRLLAYEPSAIALDLYRNYAADPQYADLARLLATDERIVTACRGSSSASDPGIAPPPEVPAERTLSAVGFTDVPIDADETIRRYLLSQEPYAGSDCQAPYSLGMMAALRYLATENQFLDWTAEVRSRPQIGETVLTPLEVEARGYRAVDAGGDQMMLNYRLAAPAWLVR
;
A
#
# COMPACT_ATOMS: atom_id res chain seq x y z
N MET A 1 23.72 1.40 1.39
CA MET A 1 23.64 1.44 -0.09
C MET A 1 22.22 1.07 -0.52
N ILE A 2 21.37 2.08 -0.70
CA ILE A 2 19.98 1.87 -1.15
C ILE A 2 20.03 1.66 -2.66
N LYS A 3 19.70 0.44 -3.11
CA LYS A 3 19.69 0.06 -4.53
C LYS A 3 18.69 0.94 -5.29
N GLY A 4 19.21 1.91 -6.03
CA GLY A 4 18.43 2.74 -6.93
C GLY A 4 17.85 1.94 -8.09
N VAL A 5 16.59 2.22 -8.42
CA VAL A 5 16.02 1.86 -9.73
C VAL A 5 16.81 2.64 -10.80
N PRO A 6 17.40 2.00 -11.82
CA PRO A 6 18.12 2.73 -12.86
C PRO A 6 17.12 3.57 -13.68
N GLY A 7 17.40 4.88 -13.81
CA GLY A 7 16.80 5.74 -14.85
C GLY A 7 15.52 6.50 -14.49
N GLY A 8 15.09 6.53 -13.22
CA GLY A 8 13.93 7.33 -12.79
C GLY A 8 14.33 8.69 -12.19
N GLN A 9 13.71 9.77 -12.65
CA GLN A 9 13.83 11.11 -12.07
C GLN A 9 13.53 11.09 -10.56
N ARG A 10 14.39 11.70 -9.73
CA ARG A 10 14.23 11.78 -8.27
C ARG A 10 13.40 13.01 -7.91
N LEU A 11 12.30 12.83 -7.18
CA LEU A 11 11.48 13.94 -6.69
C LEU A 11 11.74 14.17 -5.19
N VAL A 12 12.22 15.37 -4.87
CA VAL A 12 12.39 15.93 -3.53
C VAL A 12 11.25 16.89 -3.29
N ILE A 13 10.55 16.77 -2.17
CA ILE A 13 9.48 17.69 -1.78
C ILE A 13 9.94 18.47 -0.55
N LEU A 14 10.02 19.79 -0.68
CA LEU A 14 10.28 20.73 0.40
C LEU A 14 8.98 21.45 0.75
N ARG A 15 8.38 21.11 1.90
CA ARG A 15 7.22 21.83 2.45
C ARG A 15 7.71 22.97 3.31
N LEU A 16 7.43 24.21 2.93
CA LEU A 16 7.78 25.45 3.61
C LEU A 16 6.51 26.06 4.19
N ASP A 17 6.40 26.06 5.51
CA ASP A 17 5.22 26.55 6.25
C ASP A 17 5.60 27.78 7.08
N GLY A 18 4.94 28.92 6.80
CA GLY A 18 5.25 30.23 7.38
C GLY A 18 5.31 31.35 6.33
N ASP A 19 6.03 32.43 6.64
CA ASP A 19 6.12 33.63 5.81
C ASP A 19 7.54 34.23 5.79
N LEU A 20 7.89 34.93 4.71
CA LEU A 20 9.24 35.44 4.50
C LEU A 20 9.65 36.57 5.45
N GLU A 21 8.73 37.34 6.02
CA GLU A 21 9.07 38.60 6.71
C GLU A 21 9.06 38.49 8.24
N GLN A 22 8.09 37.76 8.80
CA GLN A 22 7.84 37.72 10.24
C GLN A 22 8.23 36.38 10.86
N GLN A 23 7.63 35.29 10.39
CA GLN A 23 7.74 33.99 11.05
C GLN A 23 8.88 33.12 10.53
N GLY A 24 9.44 33.41 9.35
CA GLY A 24 10.30 32.45 8.64
C GLY A 24 9.51 31.24 8.17
N PHE A 25 10.22 30.19 7.73
CA PHE A 25 9.58 28.95 7.27
C PHE A 25 10.10 27.74 8.03
N ARG A 26 9.17 26.95 8.57
CA ARG A 26 9.45 25.57 8.95
C ARG A 26 9.56 24.73 7.67
N VAL A 27 10.70 24.09 7.48
CA VAL A 27 10.97 23.27 6.30
C VAL A 27 10.88 21.79 6.63
N THR A 28 10.08 21.05 5.87
CA THR A 28 10.03 19.58 5.91
C THR A 28 10.42 19.02 4.54
N LEU A 29 11.51 18.28 4.49
CA LEU A 29 11.95 17.53 3.32
C LEU A 29 11.37 16.12 3.35
N SER A 30 10.88 15.65 2.21
CA SER A 30 10.49 14.26 1.98
C SER A 30 10.88 13.78 0.56
N LEU A 31 11.16 12.49 0.42
CA LEU A 31 11.49 11.84 -0.85
C LEU A 31 10.28 11.03 -1.36
N ALA A 32 9.89 11.21 -2.61
CA ALA A 32 8.67 10.61 -3.15
C ALA A 32 8.79 9.11 -3.54
N GLN A 33 9.70 8.33 -2.95
CA GLN A 33 9.90 6.91 -3.30
C GLN A 33 9.28 5.92 -2.29
N ALA A 34 8.29 5.17 -2.80
CA ALA A 34 7.77 3.84 -2.43
C ALA A 34 7.33 3.57 -0.98
N ALA A 35 6.01 3.70 -0.77
CA ALA A 35 5.09 2.87 0.07
C ALA A 35 5.40 2.61 1.56
N TYR A 36 6.56 2.98 2.09
CA TYR A 36 6.91 2.85 3.49
C TYR A 36 7.55 4.17 3.97
N ALA A 37 7.21 4.56 5.20
CA ALA A 37 7.51 5.85 5.83
C ALA A 37 8.73 6.56 5.23
N ALA A 38 8.49 7.60 4.43
CA ALA A 38 9.57 8.39 3.83
C ALA A 38 10.44 8.98 4.94
N ASP A 39 11.77 8.85 4.82
CA ASP A 39 12.71 9.61 5.65
C ASP A 39 12.35 11.10 5.53
N GLN A 40 11.81 11.66 6.62
CA GLN A 40 11.50 13.08 6.72
C GLN A 40 12.63 13.78 7.46
N LYS A 41 13.14 14.86 6.89
CA LYS A 41 14.10 15.74 7.56
C LYS A 41 13.45 17.10 7.76
N THR A 42 13.61 17.65 8.95
CA THR A 42 13.09 18.97 9.29
C THR A 42 14.22 19.97 9.45
N GLY A 43 14.00 21.20 9.04
CA GLY A 43 14.88 22.33 9.20
C GLY A 43 14.06 23.60 9.27
N TYR A 44 14.73 24.75 9.30
CA TYR A 44 14.04 26.02 9.39
C TYR A 44 14.82 27.12 8.66
N LEU A 45 14.10 27.96 7.93
CA LEU A 45 14.62 29.15 7.28
C LEU A 45 14.15 30.37 8.08
N PRO A 46 15.04 31.23 8.59
CA PRO A 46 14.66 32.37 9.41
C PRO A 46 13.88 33.42 8.60
N PRO A 47 13.11 34.31 9.24
CA PRO A 47 12.53 35.46 8.56
C PRO A 47 13.65 36.31 7.93
N GLN A 48 13.43 36.79 6.70
CA GLN A 48 14.36 37.62 5.96
C GLN A 48 13.64 38.77 5.24
N PRO A 49 13.19 39.82 5.97
CA PRO A 49 12.48 40.96 5.40
C PRO A 49 13.31 41.72 4.36
N GLN A 50 14.64 41.77 4.52
CA GLN A 50 15.53 42.40 3.54
C GLN A 50 15.48 41.72 2.16
N LEU A 51 15.20 40.41 2.10
CA LEU A 51 15.02 39.70 0.84
C LEU A 51 13.67 40.06 0.19
N ALA A 52 12.63 40.26 0.99
CA ALA A 52 11.33 40.74 0.50
C ALA A 52 11.43 42.17 -0.06
N GLU A 53 12.14 43.07 0.63
CA GLU A 53 12.43 44.43 0.16
C GLU A 53 13.25 44.44 -1.12
N ALA A 54 14.33 43.64 -1.17
CA ALA A 54 15.16 43.52 -2.37
C ALA A 54 14.36 42.98 -3.57
N LEU A 55 13.46 42.02 -3.33
CA LEU A 55 12.54 41.51 -4.34
C LEU A 55 11.63 42.60 -4.88
N ALA A 56 10.99 43.38 -4.02
CA ALA A 56 10.12 44.48 -4.42
C ALA A 56 10.89 45.54 -5.25
N GLN A 57 12.09 45.91 -4.81
CA GLN A 57 12.94 46.88 -5.49
C GLN A 57 13.39 46.40 -6.88
N TRP A 58 13.79 45.14 -7.02
CA TRP A 58 14.15 44.58 -8.32
C TRP A 58 12.94 44.52 -9.25
N GLN A 59 11.76 44.14 -8.76
CA GLN A 59 10.55 44.11 -9.58
C GLN A 59 10.22 45.49 -10.15
N GLU A 60 10.33 46.54 -9.32
CA GLU A 60 10.10 47.93 -9.75
C GLU A 60 11.11 48.35 -10.83
N THR A 61 12.40 48.14 -10.58
CA THR A 61 13.46 48.52 -11.54
C THR A 61 13.41 47.71 -12.83
N TYR A 62 13.08 46.42 -12.76
CA TYR A 62 12.92 45.53 -13.93
C TYR A 62 11.72 45.94 -14.79
N ARG A 63 10.57 46.22 -14.16
CA ARG A 63 9.38 46.73 -14.86
C ARG A 63 9.63 48.09 -15.50
N GLY A 64 10.43 48.95 -14.87
CA GLY A 64 10.84 50.23 -15.43
C GLY A 64 11.73 50.14 -16.67
N LEU A 65 12.39 49.00 -16.92
CA LEU A 65 13.22 48.76 -18.12
C LEU A 65 12.44 48.19 -19.30
N THR A 66 11.29 47.57 -19.05
CA THR A 66 10.58 46.76 -20.04
C THR A 66 9.57 47.60 -20.83
N THR A 67 10.07 48.43 -21.75
CA THR A 67 9.24 49.27 -22.64
C THR A 67 8.56 48.50 -23.78
N GLN A 68 9.04 47.30 -24.10
CA GLN A 68 8.49 46.38 -25.14
C GLN A 68 8.14 44.99 -24.58
N ALA A 69 7.79 44.90 -23.29
CA ALA A 69 7.23 43.65 -22.76
C ALA A 69 5.85 43.38 -23.38
N ARG A 70 5.40 42.12 -23.32
CA ARG A 70 4.02 41.72 -23.69
C ARG A 70 2.97 42.28 -22.70
N LEU A 71 3.04 43.58 -22.39
CA LEU A 71 2.20 44.36 -21.48
C LEU A 71 1.28 45.31 -22.27
N THR A 72 0.17 45.71 -21.66
CA THR A 72 -0.68 46.79 -22.17
C THR A 72 0.01 48.16 -21.98
N PRO A 73 -0.05 49.10 -22.95
CA PRO A 73 0.81 50.31 -22.97
C PRO A 73 0.62 51.35 -21.85
N HIS A 74 -0.30 51.16 -20.91
CA HIS A 74 -0.75 52.24 -20.00
C HIS A 74 -0.02 52.32 -18.64
N ARG A 75 1.00 51.48 -18.37
CA ARG A 75 1.58 51.33 -17.02
C ARG A 75 3.11 51.31 -16.93
N VAL A 76 3.83 51.99 -17.82
CA VAL A 76 5.31 52.08 -17.72
C VAL A 76 5.73 53.35 -16.98
N VAL A 77 6.22 53.21 -15.75
CA VAL A 77 6.99 54.26 -15.08
C VAL A 77 8.40 54.24 -15.68
N LEU A 78 8.69 55.22 -16.53
CA LEU A 78 10.01 55.40 -17.15
C LEU A 78 10.98 55.98 -16.11
N GLY A 79 11.99 55.20 -15.70
CA GLY A 79 13.03 55.68 -14.77
C GLY A 79 14.15 54.70 -14.42
N GLY A 80 14.05 53.41 -14.76
CA GLY A 80 15.08 52.42 -14.42
C GLY A 80 16.30 52.50 -15.35
N SER A 81 17.51 52.57 -14.78
CA SER A 81 18.75 52.34 -15.55
C SER A 81 19.13 50.85 -15.54
N LEU A 82 19.70 50.34 -16.63
CA LEU A 82 20.18 48.94 -16.73
C LEU A 82 21.08 48.57 -15.53
N GLN A 83 21.95 49.51 -15.13
CA GLN A 83 22.87 49.35 -14.01
C GLN A 83 22.16 49.26 -12.65
N SER A 84 21.02 49.94 -12.49
CA SER A 84 20.21 49.86 -11.26
C SER A 84 19.48 48.52 -11.16
N CYS A 85 18.93 48.02 -12.27
CA CYS A 85 18.34 46.68 -12.30
C CYS A 85 19.39 45.62 -11.98
N LYS A 86 20.59 45.69 -12.59
CA LYS A 86 21.69 44.77 -12.28
C LYS A 86 22.08 44.79 -10.79
N ARG A 87 22.26 45.97 -10.20
CA ARG A 87 22.56 46.08 -8.76
C ARG A 87 21.46 45.50 -7.87
N SER A 88 20.19 45.76 -8.19
CA SER A 88 19.07 45.20 -7.41
C SER A 88 18.93 43.68 -7.55
N GLY A 89 19.22 43.13 -8.74
CA GLY A 89 19.22 41.68 -8.96
C GLY A 89 20.35 40.99 -8.20
N GLU A 90 21.57 41.55 -8.24
CA GLU A 90 22.71 41.08 -7.43
C GLU A 90 22.37 41.06 -5.94
N ALA A 91 21.68 42.08 -5.43
CA ALA A 91 21.23 42.13 -4.04
C ALA A 91 20.29 40.96 -3.70
N ILE A 92 19.32 40.62 -4.57
CA ILE A 92 18.47 39.43 -4.37
C ILE A 92 19.30 38.16 -4.35
N ALA A 93 20.21 37.97 -5.32
CA ALA A 93 21.02 36.77 -5.40
C ALA A 93 21.87 36.58 -4.13
N GLN A 94 22.49 37.65 -3.64
CA GLN A 94 23.28 37.64 -2.41
C GLN A 94 22.42 37.34 -1.17
N GLN A 95 21.27 37.99 -1.04
CA GLN A 95 20.37 37.81 0.09
C GLN A 95 19.75 36.40 0.10
N LEU A 96 19.38 35.87 -1.06
CA LEU A 96 18.87 34.50 -1.22
C LEU A 96 19.93 33.47 -0.83
N GLN A 97 21.17 33.63 -1.29
CA GLN A 97 22.27 32.73 -0.90
C GLN A 97 22.55 32.78 0.61
N THR A 98 22.53 33.98 1.20
CA THR A 98 22.76 34.17 2.64
C THR A 98 21.65 33.47 3.43
N TRP A 99 20.41 33.61 2.99
CA TRP A 99 19.24 33.00 3.61
C TRP A 99 19.27 31.45 3.55
N LEU A 100 19.60 30.89 2.39
CA LEU A 100 19.74 29.45 2.19
C LEU A 100 20.99 28.86 2.88
N LYS A 101 21.98 29.68 3.24
CA LYS A 101 23.15 29.27 4.05
C LYS A 101 22.92 29.40 5.55
N SER A 102 21.70 29.69 5.98
CA SER A 102 21.38 29.79 7.41
C SER A 102 21.68 28.48 8.14
N PRO A 103 22.26 28.53 9.36
CA PRO A 103 22.63 27.32 10.11
C PRO A 103 21.45 26.36 10.37
N GLN A 104 20.23 26.89 10.42
CA GLN A 104 19.00 26.15 10.70
C GLN A 104 18.47 25.39 9.46
N PHE A 105 18.87 25.77 8.26
CA PHE A 105 18.55 25.07 7.01
C PHE A 105 19.66 24.08 6.60
N TYR A 106 20.87 24.25 7.11
CA TYR A 106 22.04 23.42 6.81
C TYR A 106 21.78 21.90 6.87
N PRO A 107 21.04 21.33 7.85
CA PRO A 107 20.77 19.89 7.88
C PRO A 107 20.04 19.35 6.65
N ILE A 108 19.18 20.16 6.02
CA ILE A 108 18.45 19.80 4.79
C ILE A 108 19.39 19.85 3.60
N ASP A 109 20.16 20.93 3.44
CA ASP A 109 21.13 21.09 2.35
C ASP A 109 22.20 19.98 2.38
N LEU A 110 22.72 19.65 3.57
CA LEU A 110 23.68 18.55 3.76
C LEU A 110 23.06 17.20 3.37
N TYR A 111 21.85 16.89 3.85
CA TYR A 111 21.18 15.63 3.53
C TYR A 111 20.96 15.46 2.02
N LEU A 112 20.55 16.52 1.32
CA LEU A 112 20.40 16.48 -0.14
C LEU A 112 21.73 16.13 -0.84
N ARG A 113 22.85 16.64 -0.34
CA ARG A 113 24.17 16.38 -0.90
C ARG A 113 24.69 14.98 -0.61
N GLU A 114 24.32 14.40 0.54
CA GLU A 114 24.67 13.03 0.91
C GLU A 114 23.89 11.98 0.13
N VAL A 115 22.61 12.26 -0.18
CA VAL A 115 21.71 11.30 -0.82
C VAL A 115 21.84 11.25 -2.33
N PHE A 116 22.12 12.39 -2.98
CA PHE A 116 22.10 12.49 -4.43
C PHE A 116 23.49 12.65 -5.06
N HIS A 117 23.67 12.08 -6.25
CA HIS A 117 24.84 12.32 -7.08
C HIS A 117 24.65 13.53 -8.03
N PRO A 118 25.68 14.35 -8.30
CA PRO A 118 25.57 15.55 -9.16
C PRO A 118 25.06 15.33 -10.59
N SER A 119 25.19 14.12 -11.12
CA SER A 119 24.73 13.75 -12.47
C SER A 119 23.30 13.21 -12.52
N GLU A 120 22.64 13.02 -11.37
CA GLU A 120 21.26 12.53 -11.33
C GLU A 120 20.25 13.62 -11.70
N PRO A 121 19.19 13.30 -12.48
CA PRO A 121 18.07 14.21 -12.71
C PRO A 121 17.22 14.33 -11.44
N ILE A 122 17.26 15.51 -10.82
CA ILE A 122 16.58 15.81 -9.56
C ILE A 122 15.50 16.87 -9.83
N GLN A 123 14.32 16.65 -9.27
CA GLN A 123 13.30 17.68 -9.21
C GLN A 123 13.08 18.07 -7.76
N VAL A 124 13.24 19.36 -7.47
CA VAL A 124 12.93 19.93 -6.16
C VAL A 124 11.58 20.63 -6.26
N LEU A 125 10.56 20.07 -5.62
CA LEU A 125 9.22 20.63 -5.52
C LEU A 125 9.09 21.43 -4.22
N ILE A 126 9.05 22.75 -4.32
CA ILE A 126 8.83 23.66 -3.20
C ILE A 126 7.32 23.86 -3.03
N ARG A 127 6.79 23.47 -1.87
CA ARG A 127 5.38 23.65 -1.50
C ARG A 127 5.26 24.73 -0.43
N THR A 128 4.53 25.80 -0.72
CA THR A 128 4.39 26.97 0.16
C THR A 128 3.04 27.66 -0.05
N GLN A 129 2.59 28.44 0.94
CA GLN A 129 1.47 29.37 0.81
C GLN A 129 1.94 30.80 0.45
N ASP A 130 3.20 31.14 0.71
CA ASP A 130 3.77 32.44 0.37
C ASP A 130 4.17 32.50 -1.11
N ALA A 131 3.35 33.16 -1.92
CA ALA A 131 3.55 33.30 -3.36
C ALA A 131 4.87 34.00 -3.72
N ARG A 132 5.43 34.82 -2.82
CA ARG A 132 6.69 35.54 -3.05
C ARG A 132 7.87 34.60 -3.25
N LEU A 133 7.83 33.41 -2.65
CA LEU A 133 8.90 32.43 -2.85
C LEU A 133 9.01 31.97 -4.31
N SER A 134 7.91 31.92 -5.05
CA SER A 134 7.93 31.53 -6.47
C SER A 134 8.62 32.57 -7.37
N LEU A 135 8.73 33.81 -6.89
CA LEU A 135 9.38 34.92 -7.57
C LEU A 135 10.90 34.98 -7.36
N LEU A 136 11.41 34.30 -6.34
CA LEU A 136 12.83 34.29 -6.05
C LEU A 136 13.60 33.43 -7.08
N PRO A 137 14.84 33.81 -7.43
CA PRO A 137 15.66 33.09 -8.41
C PRO A 137 16.29 31.85 -7.78
N TRP A 138 15.49 30.87 -7.36
CA TRP A 138 15.97 29.69 -6.64
C TRP A 138 16.96 28.81 -7.43
N HIS A 139 17.06 28.97 -8.76
CA HIS A 139 18.11 28.33 -9.57
C HIS A 139 19.53 28.81 -9.19
N GLN A 140 19.64 29.93 -8.46
CA GLN A 140 20.87 30.44 -7.85
C GLN A 140 21.24 29.73 -6.54
N TRP A 141 20.43 28.77 -6.07
CA TRP A 141 20.81 27.94 -4.93
C TRP A 141 21.99 27.06 -5.33
N GLU A 142 23.09 27.16 -4.59
CA GLU A 142 24.34 26.42 -4.81
C GLU A 142 24.16 24.89 -4.96
N PHE A 143 23.13 24.31 -4.35
CA PHE A 143 22.78 22.90 -4.61
C PHE A 143 22.34 22.70 -6.07
N ILE A 144 21.44 23.53 -6.60
CA ILE A 144 20.93 23.42 -7.97
C ILE A 144 22.02 23.75 -9.00
N GLU A 145 22.90 24.69 -8.70
CA GLU A 145 24.02 25.03 -9.57
C GLU A 145 25.00 23.85 -9.72
N ARG A 146 25.38 23.20 -8.61
CA ARG A 146 26.32 22.06 -8.61
C ARG A 146 25.72 20.77 -9.17
N TYR A 147 24.41 20.59 -9.07
CA TYR A 147 23.69 19.41 -9.57
C TYR A 147 23.08 19.74 -10.93
N GLY A 148 23.85 19.56 -12.01
CA GLY A 148 23.54 20.09 -13.34
C GLY A 148 22.25 19.57 -14.02
N GLN A 149 21.58 18.57 -13.45
CA GLN A 149 20.26 18.11 -13.90
C GLN A 149 19.16 18.34 -12.85
N ALA A 150 19.44 19.12 -11.81
CA ALA A 150 18.46 19.54 -10.82
C ALA A 150 17.65 20.74 -11.34
N GLU A 151 16.33 20.71 -11.19
CA GLU A 151 15.48 21.86 -11.49
C GLU A 151 14.37 22.01 -10.45
N ILE A 152 13.91 23.24 -10.26
CA ILE A 152 12.94 23.62 -9.25
C ILE A 152 11.54 23.70 -9.86
N SER A 153 10.57 23.26 -9.07
CA SER A 153 9.15 23.45 -9.35
C SER A 153 8.42 23.92 -8.10
N PHE A 154 7.30 24.61 -8.28
CA PHE A 154 6.46 25.12 -7.18
C PHE A 154 5.11 24.44 -7.16
N GLY A 155 4.53 24.27 -5.98
CA GLY A 155 3.17 23.76 -5.80
C GLY A 155 2.53 24.27 -4.52
N GLN A 156 1.23 24.04 -4.36
CA GLN A 156 0.53 24.38 -3.12
C GLN A 156 0.87 23.41 -1.98
N LEU A 157 0.78 23.92 -0.76
CA LEU A 157 1.03 23.18 0.49
C LEU A 157 0.13 21.93 0.61
N ASP A 158 -1.15 22.09 0.27
CA ASP A 158 -2.22 21.11 0.49
C ASP A 158 -2.71 20.43 -0.80
N ALA A 159 -1.94 20.52 -1.89
CA ALA A 159 -2.31 19.89 -3.15
C ALA A 159 -2.36 18.35 -3.00
N GLU A 160 -3.56 17.79 -3.08
CA GLU A 160 -3.81 16.35 -3.13
C GLU A 160 -3.28 15.76 -4.44
N SER A 161 -2.73 14.55 -4.36
CA SER A 161 -2.26 13.83 -5.55
C SER A 161 -3.44 13.37 -6.40
N VAL A 162 -3.87 14.18 -7.35
CA VAL A 162 -4.77 13.72 -8.42
C VAL A 162 -3.99 12.76 -9.33
N ALA A 163 -4.41 11.50 -9.37
CA ALA A 163 -3.82 10.52 -10.27
C ALA A 163 -4.00 10.98 -11.73
N ALA A 164 -2.89 11.13 -12.46
CA ALA A 164 -2.93 11.48 -13.87
C ALA A 164 -3.79 10.46 -14.65
N ALA A 165 -4.81 10.95 -15.35
CA ALA A 165 -5.66 10.12 -16.19
C ALA A 165 -4.81 9.37 -17.23
N THR A 166 -5.00 8.05 -17.34
CA THR A 166 -4.24 7.23 -18.28
C THR A 166 -4.76 7.46 -19.69
N ALA A 167 -4.02 8.22 -20.49
CA ALA A 167 -4.43 8.51 -21.86
C ALA A 167 -4.09 7.33 -22.81
N PRO A 168 -5.00 6.92 -23.71
CA PRO A 168 -4.73 5.88 -24.71
C PRO A 168 -3.66 6.31 -25.72
N ALA A 169 -2.97 5.34 -26.32
CA ALA A 169 -1.85 5.57 -27.24
C ALA A 169 -2.21 6.52 -28.40
N LYS A 170 -1.45 7.63 -28.57
CA LYS A 170 -1.68 8.63 -29.63
C LYS A 170 -0.43 8.86 -30.48
N ARG A 171 -0.50 8.64 -31.80
CA ARG A 171 0.64 8.83 -32.73
C ARG A 171 1.28 10.24 -32.78
N LYS A 172 0.59 11.32 -32.38
CA LYS A 172 1.09 12.72 -32.35
C LYS A 172 0.64 13.44 -31.08
N VAL A 173 1.51 14.30 -30.52
CA VAL A 173 1.20 15.20 -29.38
C VAL A 173 0.25 16.29 -29.85
N LYS A 174 -0.96 16.39 -29.28
CA LYS A 174 -1.93 17.43 -29.61
C LYS A 174 -1.67 18.69 -28.80
N ILE A 175 -1.37 19.79 -29.50
CA ILE A 175 -1.12 21.10 -28.90
C ILE A 175 -2.24 22.06 -29.31
N LEU A 176 -2.93 22.66 -28.35
CA LEU A 176 -3.81 23.80 -28.58
C LEU A 176 -3.00 25.08 -28.38
N ALA A 177 -2.76 25.83 -29.45
CA ALA A 177 -2.03 27.09 -29.42
C ALA A 177 -3.01 28.26 -29.54
N ILE A 178 -3.21 28.99 -28.46
CA ILE A 178 -4.01 30.22 -28.40
C ILE A 178 -3.07 31.40 -28.56
N LEU A 179 -3.16 32.07 -29.71
CA LEU A 179 -2.42 33.28 -30.04
C LEU A 179 -3.38 34.45 -29.81
N GLY A 180 -3.14 35.20 -28.74
CA GLY A 180 -3.92 36.36 -28.33
C GLY A 180 -3.65 37.60 -29.18
N ASN A 181 -3.89 38.78 -28.62
CA ASN A 181 -3.56 40.05 -29.29
C ASN A 181 -2.09 40.05 -29.77
N SER A 182 -1.89 40.33 -31.06
CA SER A 182 -0.60 40.31 -31.75
C SER A 182 0.13 41.66 -31.78
N GLU A 183 -0.45 42.71 -31.18
CA GLU A 183 0.13 44.06 -31.15
C GLU A 183 1.52 44.10 -30.50
N GLY A 184 2.58 44.25 -31.31
CA GLY A 184 3.96 44.25 -30.80
C GLY A 184 4.53 42.87 -30.44
N ILE A 185 3.86 41.78 -30.85
CA ILE A 185 4.26 40.38 -30.64
C ILE A 185 4.34 39.67 -31.99
N ASP A 186 5.48 39.05 -32.31
CA ASP A 186 5.59 38.25 -33.53
C ASP A 186 5.01 36.84 -33.34
N VAL A 187 3.68 36.76 -33.46
CA VAL A 187 2.92 35.50 -33.42
C VAL A 187 3.18 34.59 -34.63
N ALA A 188 3.74 35.12 -35.72
CA ALA A 188 4.03 34.34 -36.92
C ALA A 188 5.26 33.45 -36.72
N ALA A 189 6.30 33.96 -36.05
CA ALA A 189 7.47 33.17 -35.64
C ALA A 189 7.08 32.00 -34.71
N ASP A 190 6.23 32.26 -33.72
CA ASP A 190 5.70 31.25 -32.80
C ASP A 190 4.92 30.16 -33.58
N ARG A 191 4.06 30.57 -34.51
CA ARG A 191 3.31 29.64 -35.37
C ARG A 191 4.23 28.80 -36.27
N GLN A 192 5.24 29.41 -36.88
CA GLN A 192 6.18 28.70 -37.76
C GLN A 192 6.95 27.63 -36.98
N PHE A 193 7.43 27.97 -35.79
CA PHE A 193 8.16 27.05 -34.93
C PHE A 193 7.28 25.91 -34.41
N LEU A 194 6.08 26.20 -33.92
CA LEU A 194 5.18 25.15 -33.43
C LEU A 194 4.82 24.14 -34.52
N ASN A 195 4.72 24.58 -35.78
CA ASN A 195 4.49 23.68 -36.92
C ASN A 195 5.71 22.83 -37.31
N SER A 196 6.94 23.24 -36.93
CA SER A 196 8.16 22.48 -37.24
C SER A 196 8.44 21.35 -36.24
N LEU A 197 7.70 21.29 -35.12
CA LEU A 197 7.89 20.27 -34.09
C LEU A 197 7.55 18.86 -34.58
N ALA A 198 8.55 17.99 -34.59
CA ALA A 198 8.41 16.61 -35.01
C ALA A 198 7.46 15.83 -34.09
N GLY A 199 6.44 15.20 -34.68
CA GLY A 199 5.48 14.39 -33.94
C GLY A 199 4.43 15.18 -33.15
N ALA A 200 4.30 16.49 -33.39
CA ALA A 200 3.21 17.31 -32.87
C ALA A 200 2.07 17.48 -33.91
N ALA A 201 0.87 17.72 -33.43
CA ALA A 201 -0.29 18.16 -34.20
C ALA A 201 -0.83 19.42 -33.50
N VAL A 202 -0.54 20.58 -34.09
CA VAL A 202 -0.86 21.88 -33.49
C VAL A 202 -2.15 22.43 -34.10
N THR A 203 -3.06 22.88 -33.25
CA THR A 203 -4.27 23.60 -33.65
C THR A 203 -4.14 25.04 -33.17
N PHE A 204 -4.23 25.99 -34.09
CA PHE A 204 -4.07 27.41 -33.78
C PHE A 204 -5.42 28.10 -33.67
N LEU A 205 -5.63 28.81 -32.58
CA LEU A 205 -6.67 29.82 -32.42
C LEU A 205 -5.97 31.19 -32.44
N VAL A 206 -6.17 31.96 -33.50
CA VAL A 206 -5.55 33.30 -33.68
C VAL A 206 -6.58 34.36 -33.38
N GLU A 207 -6.28 35.23 -32.42
CA GLU A 207 -7.16 36.26 -31.88
C GLU A 207 -8.61 35.76 -31.69
N PRO A 208 -8.82 34.59 -31.03
CA PRO A 208 -10.13 33.96 -30.99
C PRO A 208 -11.11 34.72 -30.10
N LYS A 209 -12.40 34.46 -30.32
CA LYS A 209 -13.46 34.78 -29.35
C LYS A 209 -13.51 33.72 -28.25
N ARG A 210 -14.03 34.09 -27.08
CA ARG A 210 -14.19 33.21 -25.89
C ARG A 210 -14.90 31.88 -26.22
N ASP A 211 -15.90 31.90 -27.08
CA ASP A 211 -16.70 30.71 -27.44
C ASP A 211 -15.86 29.66 -28.20
N ALA A 212 -14.93 30.11 -29.06
CA ALA A 212 -14.03 29.22 -29.79
C ALA A 212 -13.06 28.50 -28.84
N ILE A 213 -12.46 29.23 -27.89
CA ILE A 213 -11.59 28.64 -26.86
C ILE A 213 -12.37 27.61 -26.04
N SER A 214 -13.55 28.00 -25.56
CA SER A 214 -14.41 27.12 -24.76
C SER A 214 -14.75 25.83 -25.53
N ARG A 215 -15.15 25.95 -26.79
CA ARG A 215 -15.49 24.81 -27.65
C ARG A 215 -14.33 23.82 -27.78
N GLU A 216 -13.11 24.30 -28.03
CA GLU A 216 -11.93 23.43 -28.15
C GLU A 216 -11.57 22.73 -26.85
N LEU A 217 -11.66 23.43 -25.71
CA LEU A 217 -11.41 22.85 -24.39
C LEU A 217 -12.46 21.78 -24.01
N TRP A 218 -13.71 21.95 -24.46
CA TRP A 218 -14.80 21.02 -24.18
C TRP A 218 -14.85 19.83 -25.14
N GLN A 219 -14.51 20.00 -26.42
CA GLN A 219 -14.76 18.95 -27.43
C GLN A 219 -13.55 18.04 -27.62
N GLN A 220 -12.37 18.62 -27.78
CA GLN A 220 -11.15 17.88 -28.13
C GLN A 220 -10.38 17.43 -26.88
N ARG A 221 -9.46 16.50 -27.11
CA ARG A 221 -8.42 16.12 -26.14
C ARG A 221 -7.14 16.88 -26.48
N TRP A 222 -6.49 17.45 -25.48
CA TRP A 222 -5.24 18.20 -25.61
C TRP A 222 -4.19 17.58 -24.71
N ASP A 223 -2.94 17.53 -25.18
CA ASP A 223 -1.80 17.08 -24.37
C ASP A 223 -1.07 18.31 -23.80
N ILE A 224 -0.95 19.36 -24.62
CA ILE A 224 -0.35 20.65 -24.26
C ILE A 224 -1.32 21.79 -24.61
N LEU A 225 -1.48 22.75 -23.70
CA LEU A 225 -2.10 24.04 -23.94
C LEU A 225 -1.02 25.10 -23.98
N PHE A 226 -1.00 25.94 -25.00
CA PHE A 226 -0.07 27.05 -25.15
C PHE A 226 -0.84 28.35 -25.33
N PHE A 227 -0.46 29.37 -24.57
CA PHE A 227 -0.95 30.74 -24.74
C PHE A 227 0.22 31.69 -24.98
N ALA A 228 0.11 32.53 -26.02
CA ALA A 228 1.00 33.66 -26.26
C ALA A 228 0.17 34.90 -26.58
N GLY A 229 0.47 35.99 -25.90
CA GLY A 229 -0.24 37.27 -26.03
C GLY A 229 0.02 38.15 -24.81
N HIS A 230 -0.66 39.28 -24.76
CA HIS A 230 -0.62 40.15 -23.59
C HIS A 230 -1.46 39.56 -22.45
N SER A 231 -1.02 39.80 -21.22
CA SER A 231 -1.80 39.54 -20.02
C SER A 231 -1.56 40.63 -18.98
N GLU A 232 -2.58 40.92 -18.18
CA GLU A 232 -2.54 41.92 -17.11
C GLU A 232 -3.26 41.39 -15.87
N SER A 233 -2.75 41.73 -14.69
CA SER A 233 -3.47 41.55 -13.42
C SER A 233 -4.43 42.72 -13.21
N ASP A 234 -5.68 42.42 -12.85
CA ASP A 234 -6.63 43.44 -12.42
C ASP A 234 -6.28 44.06 -11.05
N ALA A 235 -7.12 44.98 -10.57
CA ALA A 235 -6.92 45.66 -9.28
C ALA A 235 -6.90 44.69 -8.08
N ASP A 236 -7.50 43.50 -8.24
CA ASP A 236 -7.54 42.45 -7.21
C ASP A 236 -6.39 41.45 -7.37
N GLY A 237 -5.47 41.67 -8.34
CA GLY A 237 -4.35 40.77 -8.64
C GLY A 237 -4.75 39.52 -9.43
N ARG A 238 -5.92 39.49 -10.07
CA ARG A 238 -6.36 38.37 -10.92
C ARG A 238 -5.82 38.53 -12.33
N GLY A 239 -5.11 37.51 -12.81
CA GLY A 239 -4.55 37.48 -14.15
C GLY A 239 -5.62 37.36 -15.25
N GLN A 240 -5.60 38.27 -16.20
CA GLN A 240 -6.48 38.30 -17.38
C GLN A 240 -5.66 38.13 -18.67
N LEU A 241 -6.13 37.26 -19.57
CA LEU A 241 -5.50 36.98 -20.86
C LEU A 241 -6.15 37.84 -21.95
N GLN A 242 -5.37 38.62 -22.68
CA GLN A 242 -5.89 39.35 -23.84
C GLN A 242 -5.96 38.42 -25.06
N ILE A 243 -7.12 37.78 -25.22
CA ILE A 243 -7.33 36.75 -26.26
C ILE A 243 -7.52 37.34 -27.66
N ASN A 244 -7.87 38.61 -27.78
CA ASN A 244 -7.94 39.40 -29.01
C ASN A 244 -7.90 40.89 -28.67
N PRO A 245 -7.78 41.82 -29.64
CA PRO A 245 -7.66 43.24 -29.34
C PRO A 245 -8.85 43.85 -28.57
N GLN A 246 -10.02 43.21 -28.61
CA GLN A 246 -11.26 43.73 -28.01
C GLN A 246 -11.68 43.01 -26.72
N GLN A 247 -11.09 41.87 -26.37
CA GLN A 247 -11.54 41.02 -25.27
C GLN A 247 -10.39 40.58 -24.39
N GLN A 248 -10.58 40.82 -23.09
CA GLN A 248 -9.79 40.21 -22.02
C GLN A 248 -10.59 39.05 -21.42
N LEU A 249 -9.89 37.99 -21.04
CA LEU A 249 -10.49 36.77 -20.52
C LEU A 249 -9.81 36.41 -19.20
N PRO A 250 -10.50 36.55 -18.06
CA PRO A 250 -10.04 36.02 -16.79
C PRO A 250 -9.83 34.50 -16.89
N LEU A 251 -8.77 33.98 -16.27
CA LEU A 251 -8.52 32.54 -16.33
C LEU A 251 -9.61 31.73 -15.58
N GLU A 252 -10.22 32.33 -14.56
CA GLU A 252 -11.37 31.77 -13.83
C GLU A 252 -12.58 31.46 -14.74
N ASP A 253 -12.76 32.24 -15.80
CA ASP A 253 -13.82 32.06 -16.80
C ASP A 253 -13.60 30.82 -17.69
N LEU A 254 -12.39 30.27 -17.70
CA LEU A 254 -12.02 29.03 -18.39
C LEU A 254 -12.03 27.80 -17.46
N LYS A 255 -12.36 27.97 -16.17
CA LYS A 255 -12.25 26.93 -15.14
C LYS A 255 -12.87 25.59 -15.54
N TYR A 256 -14.11 25.59 -16.02
CA TYR A 256 -14.80 24.36 -16.39
C TYR A 256 -14.26 23.74 -17.68
N GLY A 257 -13.91 24.56 -18.67
CA GLY A 257 -13.28 24.09 -19.90
C GLY A 257 -11.93 23.44 -19.62
N LEU A 258 -11.09 24.07 -18.80
CA LEU A 258 -9.80 23.53 -18.39
C LEU A 258 -9.95 22.26 -17.56
N ARG A 259 -10.91 22.17 -16.63
CA ARG A 259 -11.22 20.92 -15.92
C ARG A 259 -11.59 19.78 -16.87
N SER A 260 -12.42 20.06 -17.88
CA SER A 260 -12.74 19.09 -18.94
C SER A 260 -11.49 18.68 -19.72
N ALA A 261 -10.65 19.63 -20.12
CA ALA A 261 -9.42 19.35 -20.85
C ALA A 261 -8.44 18.48 -20.02
N ILE A 262 -8.28 18.78 -18.71
CA ILE A 262 -7.47 17.99 -17.76
C ILE A 262 -8.03 16.56 -17.65
N ALA A 263 -9.34 16.41 -17.44
CA ALA A 263 -9.99 15.10 -17.39
C ALA A 263 -9.81 14.29 -18.70
N LYS A 264 -9.68 14.98 -19.84
CA LYS A 264 -9.41 14.38 -21.16
C LYS A 264 -7.93 14.17 -21.47
N GLY A 265 -7.03 14.56 -20.56
CA GLY A 265 -5.60 14.26 -20.63
C GLY A 265 -4.67 15.45 -20.84
N LEU A 266 -5.09 16.70 -20.61
CA LEU A 266 -4.17 17.85 -20.60
C LEU A 266 -3.10 17.69 -19.50
N GLN A 267 -1.83 17.67 -19.89
CA GLN A 267 -0.70 17.43 -18.97
C GLN A 267 0.13 18.68 -18.71
N LEU A 268 0.25 19.57 -19.70
CA LEU A 268 1.11 20.75 -19.62
C LEU A 268 0.37 21.98 -20.16
N ALA A 269 0.39 23.07 -19.40
CA ALA A 269 0.00 24.39 -19.89
C ALA A 269 1.19 25.35 -19.88
N ILE A 270 1.36 26.13 -20.94
CA ILE A 270 2.46 27.08 -21.09
C ILE A 270 1.83 28.46 -21.32
N PHE A 271 2.01 29.36 -20.36
CA PHE A 271 1.56 30.74 -20.46
C PHE A 271 2.76 31.64 -20.69
N ASN A 272 3.00 31.94 -21.95
CA ASN A 272 4.10 32.79 -22.39
C ASN A 272 3.64 34.25 -22.42
N SER A 273 3.13 34.76 -21.30
CA SER A 273 2.52 36.10 -21.17
C SER A 273 2.90 36.78 -19.85
N CYS A 274 2.69 38.10 -19.77
CA CYS A 274 3.24 39.00 -18.74
C CYS A 274 2.51 39.07 -17.39
N ASP A 275 2.14 37.94 -16.77
CA ASP A 275 1.69 38.00 -15.37
C ASP A 275 1.87 36.68 -14.60
N GLY A 276 3.07 36.47 -14.06
CA GLY A 276 3.39 35.25 -13.30
C GLY A 276 2.64 35.06 -12.00
N LEU A 277 2.29 36.14 -11.30
CA LEU A 277 1.70 36.07 -9.96
C LEU A 277 0.21 35.78 -10.01
N GLY A 278 -0.54 36.59 -10.76
CA GLY A 278 -1.98 36.43 -10.91
C GLY A 278 -2.34 35.12 -11.60
N LEU A 279 -1.52 34.69 -12.57
CA LEU A 279 -1.71 33.40 -13.24
C LEU A 279 -1.30 32.22 -12.36
N ALA A 280 -0.19 32.29 -11.61
CA ALA A 280 0.21 31.17 -10.75
C ALA A 280 -0.85 30.81 -9.70
N GLN A 281 -1.47 31.81 -9.07
CA GLN A 281 -2.51 31.60 -8.08
C GLN A 281 -3.78 31.01 -8.71
N ALA A 282 -4.26 31.61 -9.82
CA ALA A 282 -5.42 31.11 -10.55
C ALA A 282 -5.20 29.71 -11.15
N LEU A 283 -3.98 29.39 -11.59
CA LEU A 283 -3.62 28.07 -12.15
C LEU A 283 -3.52 27.00 -11.08
N SER A 284 -3.17 27.38 -9.85
CA SER A 284 -3.10 26.44 -8.74
C SER A 284 -4.48 25.85 -8.40
N ASP A 285 -5.54 26.67 -8.42
CA ASP A 285 -6.92 26.20 -8.18
C ASP A 285 -7.44 25.24 -9.26
N LEU A 286 -6.85 25.30 -10.45
CA LEU A 286 -7.26 24.50 -11.61
C LEU A 286 -6.64 23.11 -11.61
N HIS A 287 -5.63 22.85 -10.78
CA HIS A 287 -4.97 21.54 -10.66
C HIS A 287 -4.46 21.00 -12.01
N ILE A 288 -3.98 21.88 -12.90
CA ILE A 288 -3.28 21.43 -14.11
C ILE A 288 -1.99 20.73 -13.67
N PRO A 289 -1.65 19.54 -14.20
CA PRO A 289 -0.52 18.76 -13.68
C PRO A 289 0.81 19.52 -13.70
N GLN A 290 1.10 20.20 -14.82
CA GLN A 290 2.30 21.00 -15.02
C GLN A 290 1.94 22.31 -15.70
N VAL A 291 2.51 23.40 -15.23
CA VAL A 291 2.28 24.74 -15.75
C VAL A 291 3.61 25.49 -15.84
N ILE A 292 3.90 26.10 -16.98
CA ILE A 292 5.04 27.01 -17.14
C ILE A 292 4.50 28.44 -17.26
N VAL A 293 4.98 29.33 -16.40
CA VAL A 293 4.66 30.77 -16.40
C VAL A 293 5.94 31.61 -16.28
N MET A 294 5.82 32.93 -16.41
CA MET A 294 6.93 33.86 -16.29
C MET A 294 6.82 34.67 -15.00
N ARG A 295 7.84 34.69 -14.14
CA ARG A 295 7.86 35.39 -12.84
C ARG A 295 7.56 36.89 -12.94
N GLN A 296 7.93 37.52 -14.05
CA GLN A 296 7.75 38.95 -14.34
C GLN A 296 7.37 39.15 -15.81
N PRO A 297 6.94 40.36 -16.21
CA PRO A 297 6.69 40.68 -17.62
C PRO A 297 7.87 40.31 -18.52
N VAL A 298 7.60 39.51 -19.55
CA VAL A 298 8.64 38.97 -20.45
C VAL A 298 8.68 39.76 -21.76
N PRO A 299 9.88 40.19 -22.21
CA PRO A 299 10.07 40.72 -23.57
C PRO A 299 9.79 39.67 -24.64
N ASP A 300 9.23 40.08 -25.78
CA ASP A 300 8.80 39.14 -26.85
C ASP A 300 9.92 38.21 -27.31
N ARG A 301 11.12 38.77 -27.54
CA ARG A 301 12.31 38.01 -27.95
C ARG A 301 12.73 36.96 -26.93
N VAL A 302 12.61 37.25 -25.63
CA VAL A 302 12.94 36.30 -24.55
C VAL A 302 11.89 35.19 -24.49
N ALA A 303 10.61 35.55 -24.57
CA ALA A 303 9.49 34.62 -24.60
C ALA A 303 9.60 33.61 -25.77
N GLN A 304 9.91 34.09 -26.97
CA GLN A 304 10.11 33.26 -28.16
C GLN A 304 11.34 32.35 -28.04
N ALA A 305 12.48 32.92 -27.59
CA ALA A 305 13.71 32.16 -27.41
C ALA A 305 13.52 31.01 -26.42
N PHE A 306 12.90 31.28 -25.27
CA PHE A 306 12.59 30.28 -24.26
C PHE A 306 11.70 29.18 -24.84
N LEU A 307 10.57 29.55 -25.45
CA LEU A 307 9.62 28.59 -26.00
C LEU A 307 10.28 27.65 -27.02
N LYS A 308 11.08 28.23 -27.92
CA LYS A 308 11.81 27.51 -28.95
C LYS A 308 12.75 26.47 -28.35
N GLN A 309 13.62 26.91 -27.43
CA GLN A 309 14.62 26.06 -26.81
C GLN A 309 13.97 24.98 -25.94
N PHE A 310 12.91 25.33 -25.20
CA PHE A 310 12.17 24.41 -24.34
C PHE A 310 11.48 23.30 -25.13
N LEU A 311 10.65 23.66 -26.11
CA LEU A 311 9.89 22.67 -26.87
C LEU A 311 10.81 21.79 -27.72
N GLN A 312 11.93 22.33 -28.22
CA GLN A 312 12.95 21.53 -28.90
C GLN A 312 13.58 20.51 -27.94
N ALA A 313 14.10 20.95 -26.79
CA ALA A 313 14.69 20.09 -25.78
C ALA A 313 13.72 19.00 -25.28
N PHE A 314 12.47 19.37 -25.06
CA PHE A 314 11.43 18.44 -24.62
C PHE A 314 11.08 17.43 -25.72
N ALA A 315 10.92 17.88 -26.97
CA ALA A 315 10.63 17.02 -28.12
C ALA A 315 11.75 16.03 -28.45
N GLU A 316 13.01 16.39 -28.18
CA GLU A 316 14.20 15.54 -28.30
C GLU A 316 14.28 14.46 -27.19
N GLY A 317 13.40 14.51 -26.19
CA GLY A 317 13.25 13.46 -25.18
C GLY A 317 13.86 13.78 -23.82
N LYS A 318 14.35 15.02 -23.58
CA LYS A 318 14.76 15.43 -22.24
C LYS A 318 13.54 15.42 -21.28
N PRO A 319 13.70 15.01 -20.01
CA PRO A 319 12.65 15.15 -19.01
C PRO A 319 12.18 16.60 -18.88
N LEU A 320 10.90 16.81 -18.57
CA LEU A 320 10.30 18.16 -18.58
C LEU A 320 11.09 19.18 -17.74
N PRO A 321 11.46 18.92 -16.47
CA PRO A 321 12.22 19.91 -15.70
C PRO A 321 13.62 20.16 -16.27
N VAL A 322 14.29 19.14 -16.80
CA VAL A 322 15.59 19.29 -17.47
C VAL A 322 15.48 20.10 -18.77
N ALA A 323 14.36 19.97 -19.49
CA ALA A 323 14.08 20.77 -20.69
C ALA A 323 13.83 22.25 -20.32
N VAL A 324 13.08 22.52 -19.24
CA VAL A 324 12.89 23.88 -18.71
C VAL A 324 14.24 24.48 -18.32
N ARG A 325 15.07 23.73 -17.58
CA ARG A 325 16.43 24.15 -17.23
C ARG A 325 17.27 24.51 -18.44
N THR A 326 17.34 23.59 -19.40
CA THR A 326 18.13 23.77 -20.63
C THR A 326 17.74 25.07 -21.34
N ALA A 327 16.43 25.32 -21.48
CA ALA A 327 15.94 26.55 -22.13
C ALA A 327 16.26 27.79 -21.30
N ARG A 328 16.07 27.72 -19.98
CA ARG A 328 16.37 28.82 -19.05
C ARG A 328 17.84 29.24 -19.10
N GLU A 329 18.78 28.29 -19.09
CA GLU A 329 20.21 28.57 -19.17
C GLU A 329 20.61 29.16 -20.52
N GLN A 330 20.01 28.70 -21.62
CA GLN A 330 20.29 29.25 -22.95
C GLN A 330 19.77 30.70 -23.14
N LEU A 331 18.94 31.22 -22.23
CA LEU A 331 18.56 32.64 -22.21
C LEU A 331 19.70 33.56 -21.78
N GLU A 332 20.78 33.02 -21.19
CA GLU A 332 21.98 33.80 -20.83
C GLU A 332 22.52 34.62 -22.01
N ALA A 333 22.44 34.07 -23.23
CA ALA A 333 22.85 34.75 -24.46
C ALA A 333 22.04 36.04 -24.77
N LEU A 334 20.93 36.27 -24.07
CA LEU A 334 20.09 37.46 -24.21
C LEU A 334 20.26 38.44 -23.04
N GLU A 335 21.00 38.10 -21.99
CA GLU A 335 21.08 38.90 -20.76
C GLU A 335 21.84 40.22 -20.90
N ASP A 336 22.65 40.36 -21.97
CA ASP A 336 23.27 41.64 -22.33
C ASP A 336 22.22 42.70 -22.67
N SER A 337 21.13 42.30 -23.35
CA SER A 337 20.03 43.18 -23.76
C SER A 337 18.83 43.11 -22.83
N PHE A 338 18.63 41.97 -22.17
CA PHE A 338 17.48 41.68 -21.31
C PHE A 338 17.98 41.11 -19.98
N PRO A 339 18.41 41.95 -19.03
CA PRO A 339 19.05 41.48 -17.80
C PRO A 339 18.15 40.49 -17.07
N TYR A 340 18.73 39.39 -16.57
CA TYR A 340 18.01 38.34 -15.84
C TYR A 340 16.93 37.62 -16.63
N ALA A 341 17.04 37.53 -17.95
CA ALA A 341 16.14 36.73 -18.79
C ALA A 341 16.02 35.28 -18.29
N SER A 342 17.11 34.68 -17.82
CA SER A 342 17.11 33.32 -17.24
C SER A 342 16.33 33.22 -15.93
N TRP A 343 15.90 34.32 -15.31
CA TRP A 343 15.15 34.29 -14.05
C TRP A 343 13.65 34.23 -14.29
N LEU A 344 13.17 34.48 -15.52
CA LEU A 344 11.75 34.62 -15.78
C LEU A 344 10.99 33.29 -15.77
N PRO A 345 11.42 32.24 -16.50
CA PRO A 345 10.61 31.03 -16.63
C PRO A 345 10.57 30.25 -15.32
N VAL A 346 9.38 29.82 -14.91
CA VAL A 346 9.17 29.02 -13.70
C VAL A 346 8.18 27.90 -13.95
N LEU A 347 8.48 26.73 -13.39
CA LEU A 347 7.64 25.53 -13.47
C LEU A 347 6.78 25.39 -12.20
N PHE A 348 5.49 25.24 -12.38
CA PHE A 348 4.53 24.87 -11.35
C PHE A 348 4.05 23.44 -11.58
N GLN A 349 3.93 22.69 -10.49
CA GLN A 349 3.52 21.30 -10.48
C GLN A 349 2.50 21.08 -9.34
N SER A 350 1.32 20.60 -9.71
CA SER A 350 0.25 20.29 -8.75
C SER A 350 0.34 18.86 -8.22
N THR A 351 0.80 17.90 -9.03
CA THR A 351 0.86 16.47 -8.69
C THR A 351 2.22 16.06 -8.16
N THR A 352 2.33 15.00 -7.34
CA THR A 352 3.62 14.38 -7.00
C THR A 352 4.07 13.31 -8.01
N VAL A 353 3.22 13.03 -9.01
CA VAL A 353 3.54 12.12 -10.12
C VAL A 353 4.54 12.82 -11.05
N PRO A 354 5.62 12.14 -11.48
CA PRO A 354 6.58 12.72 -12.42
C PRO A 354 5.89 13.11 -13.74
N PRO A 355 6.27 14.25 -14.34
CA PRO A 355 5.68 14.70 -15.59
C PRO A 355 5.95 13.71 -16.73
N PRO A 356 5.02 13.53 -17.67
CA PRO A 356 5.22 12.64 -18.80
C PRO A 356 6.33 13.15 -19.72
N THR A 357 7.12 12.23 -20.29
CA THR A 357 8.08 12.58 -21.35
C THR A 357 7.37 12.80 -22.68
N TRP A 358 8.02 13.49 -23.63
CA TRP A 358 7.48 13.65 -24.98
C TRP A 358 7.13 12.31 -25.66
N GLN A 359 7.94 11.27 -25.43
CA GLN A 359 7.65 9.93 -25.93
C GLN A 359 6.38 9.34 -25.29
N GLN A 360 6.15 9.55 -24.00
CA GLN A 360 4.94 9.10 -23.32
C GLN A 360 3.71 9.88 -23.81
N LEU A 361 3.83 11.18 -24.10
CA LEU A 361 2.77 11.95 -24.78
C LEU A 361 2.48 11.39 -26.18
N ARG A 362 3.51 10.90 -26.90
CA ARG A 362 3.42 10.30 -28.25
C ARG A 362 3.03 8.82 -28.31
N GLN A 363 3.06 8.08 -27.21
CA GLN A 363 2.79 6.64 -27.22
C GLN A 363 1.68 6.25 -26.24
N GLY A 364 1.13 7.25 -25.52
CA GLY A 364 0.42 7.01 -24.26
C GLY A 364 1.42 6.56 -23.19
N THR A 365 1.07 6.69 -21.92
CA THR A 365 1.76 5.89 -20.91
C THR A 365 1.63 4.44 -21.34
N PRO A 366 2.72 3.67 -21.46
CA PRO A 366 2.58 2.25 -21.75
C PRO A 366 1.69 1.70 -20.65
N ALA A 367 0.48 1.26 -21.01
CA ALA A 367 -0.29 0.39 -20.16
C ALA A 367 0.65 -0.77 -19.90
N ARG A 368 1.24 -0.81 -18.69
CA ARG A 368 2.13 -1.89 -18.27
C ARG A 368 1.45 -3.17 -18.70
N PRO A 369 2.06 -4.02 -19.53
CA PRO A 369 1.34 -5.10 -20.19
C PRO A 369 0.70 -5.96 -19.11
N VAL A 370 -0.62 -5.82 -18.95
CA VAL A 370 -1.42 -6.56 -17.96
C VAL A 370 -1.24 -8.06 -18.19
N LYS A 371 -1.04 -8.46 -19.46
CA LYS A 371 -0.66 -9.81 -19.88
C LYS A 371 0.67 -10.30 -19.24
N GLN A 372 1.66 -9.43 -19.03
CA GLN A 372 2.94 -9.83 -18.41
C GLN A 372 2.85 -10.02 -16.89
N ARG A 373 1.96 -9.29 -16.22
CA ARG A 373 1.70 -9.48 -14.78
C ARG A 373 0.74 -10.64 -14.54
N LEU A 374 -0.23 -10.87 -15.43
CA LEU A 374 -1.11 -12.03 -15.36
C LEU A 374 -0.37 -13.34 -15.49
N TRP A 375 0.59 -13.50 -16.43
CA TRP A 375 1.33 -14.77 -16.52
C TRP A 375 2.24 -14.99 -15.32
N ARG A 376 2.86 -13.93 -14.76
CA ARG A 376 3.69 -14.06 -13.54
C ARG A 376 2.84 -14.41 -12.33
N GLY A 377 1.69 -13.74 -12.17
CA GLY A 377 0.73 -14.04 -11.11
C GLY A 377 0.16 -15.46 -11.25
N ALA A 378 -0.23 -15.85 -12.46
CA ALA A 378 -0.73 -17.19 -12.75
C ALA A 378 0.36 -18.26 -12.58
N ALA A 379 1.61 -18.00 -12.95
CA ALA A 379 2.72 -18.92 -12.75
C ALA A 379 3.05 -19.10 -11.27
N VAL A 380 3.05 -18.02 -10.48
CA VAL A 380 3.24 -18.11 -9.02
C VAL A 380 2.06 -18.84 -8.39
N ALA A 381 0.82 -18.52 -8.76
CA ALA A 381 -0.36 -19.22 -8.27
C ALA A 381 -0.32 -20.71 -8.63
N ALA A 382 0.00 -21.06 -9.87
CA ALA A 382 0.17 -22.43 -10.30
C ALA A 382 1.30 -23.15 -9.55
N ALA A 383 2.44 -22.48 -9.33
CA ALA A 383 3.54 -23.04 -8.55
C ALA A 383 3.13 -23.29 -7.09
N VAL A 384 2.39 -22.38 -6.46
CA VAL A 384 1.85 -22.56 -5.10
C VAL A 384 0.82 -23.68 -5.06
N ILE A 385 -0.08 -23.75 -6.03
CA ILE A 385 -1.06 -24.84 -6.15
C ILE A 385 -0.34 -26.18 -6.31
N LEU A 386 0.67 -26.26 -7.19
CA LEU A 386 1.48 -27.47 -7.37
C LEU A 386 2.25 -27.83 -6.09
N ALA A 387 2.83 -26.85 -5.39
CA ALA A 387 3.53 -27.07 -4.13
C ALA A 387 2.58 -27.55 -3.01
N ARG A 388 1.32 -27.09 -3.01
CA ARG A 388 0.26 -27.64 -2.14
C ARG A 388 -0.11 -29.06 -2.53
N LEU A 389 -0.42 -29.30 -3.81
CA LEU A 389 -0.79 -30.61 -4.34
C LEU A 389 0.35 -31.63 -4.24
N SER A 390 1.60 -31.18 -4.13
CA SER A 390 2.80 -31.99 -3.86
C SER A 390 3.25 -31.98 -2.39
N GLY A 391 2.59 -31.22 -1.51
CA GLY A 391 2.64 -31.41 -0.04
C GLY A 391 3.90 -30.82 0.56
N LEU A 392 4.68 -30.14 -0.29
CA LEU A 392 5.85 -29.39 0.09
C LEU A 392 5.53 -28.31 1.13
N LEU A 393 4.29 -27.80 1.11
CA LEU A 393 3.83 -26.77 2.04
C LEU A 393 3.19 -27.33 3.33
N GLN A 394 2.96 -28.65 3.44
CA GLN A 394 2.28 -29.25 4.59
C GLN A 394 2.94 -28.93 5.95
N PRO A 395 4.28 -29.03 6.14
CA PRO A 395 4.91 -28.68 7.42
C PRO A 395 4.67 -27.22 7.83
N LEU A 396 4.70 -26.29 6.87
CA LEU A 396 4.47 -24.86 7.12
C LEU A 396 3.00 -24.61 7.48
N GLU A 397 2.07 -25.30 6.81
CA GLU A 397 0.64 -25.18 7.06
C GLU A 397 0.25 -25.73 8.43
N LEU A 398 0.80 -26.88 8.83
CA LEU A 398 0.59 -27.45 10.17
C LEU A 398 1.19 -26.57 11.26
N THR A 399 2.40 -26.03 11.04
CA THR A 399 3.01 -25.06 11.97
C THR A 399 2.16 -23.80 12.13
N ALA A 400 1.60 -23.29 11.04
CA ALA A 400 0.70 -22.14 11.07
C ALA A 400 -0.60 -22.47 11.80
N TYR A 401 -1.17 -23.66 11.59
CA TYR A 401 -2.34 -24.14 12.31
C TYR A 401 -2.09 -24.18 13.83
N ASP A 402 -0.98 -24.78 14.26
CA ASP A 402 -0.62 -24.89 15.68
C ASP A 402 -0.42 -23.52 16.32
N THR A 403 0.23 -22.61 15.60
CA THR A 403 0.44 -21.23 16.07
C THR A 403 -0.89 -20.52 16.27
N LEU A 404 -1.79 -20.60 15.28
CA LEU A 404 -3.12 -20.00 15.37
C LEU A 404 -3.96 -20.62 16.49
N LEU A 405 -3.80 -21.91 16.76
CA LEU A 405 -4.51 -22.59 17.84
C LEU A 405 -4.02 -22.15 19.22
N ARG A 406 -2.70 -21.99 19.41
CA ARG A 406 -2.11 -21.47 20.65
C ARG A 406 -2.44 -20.00 20.92
N LEU A 407 -2.68 -19.22 19.87
CA LEU A 407 -3.10 -17.82 19.99
C LEU A 407 -4.57 -17.67 20.43
N ARG A 408 -5.36 -18.74 20.44
CA ARG A 408 -6.75 -18.67 20.90
C ARG A 408 -6.81 -18.47 22.41
N PRO A 409 -7.78 -17.68 22.90
CA PRO A 409 -8.10 -17.64 24.32
C PRO A 409 -8.44 -19.05 24.83
N SER A 410 -7.89 -19.41 25.99
CA SER A 410 -8.24 -20.64 26.70
C SER A 410 -9.74 -20.66 27.02
N GLN A 411 -10.43 -21.74 26.64
CA GLN A 411 -11.87 -21.92 26.88
C GLN A 411 -12.19 -22.50 28.27
N GLY A 412 -11.16 -22.74 29.10
CA GLY A 412 -11.31 -23.36 30.41
C GLY A 412 -11.88 -24.78 30.37
N TRP A 413 -12.06 -25.36 31.57
CA TRP A 413 -12.70 -26.66 31.75
C TRP A 413 -14.21 -26.57 31.54
N ASP A 414 -14.82 -27.62 30.99
CA ASP A 414 -16.27 -27.73 30.88
C ASP A 414 -16.84 -28.22 32.22
N ALA A 415 -17.74 -27.45 32.83
CA ALA A 415 -18.30 -27.78 34.14
C ALA A 415 -19.12 -29.09 34.15
N ARG A 416 -19.49 -29.61 32.98
CA ARG A 416 -20.20 -30.89 32.82
C ARG A 416 -19.27 -32.10 32.88
N ILE A 417 -17.96 -31.90 32.78
CA ILE A 417 -16.97 -32.98 32.69
C ILE A 417 -16.11 -32.99 33.96
N LEU A 418 -16.15 -34.10 34.69
CA LEU A 418 -15.24 -34.37 35.79
C LEU A 418 -14.07 -35.24 35.30
N LEU A 419 -12.86 -34.71 35.36
CA LEU A 419 -11.64 -35.48 35.09
C LEU A 419 -11.07 -36.02 36.41
N VAL A 420 -11.01 -37.35 36.53
CA VAL A 420 -10.33 -38.03 37.64
C VAL A 420 -9.02 -38.59 37.11
N THR A 421 -7.90 -38.06 37.61
CA THR A 421 -6.55 -38.49 37.20
C THR A 421 -5.99 -39.53 38.15
N VAL A 422 -5.28 -40.52 37.61
CA VAL A 422 -4.44 -41.43 38.40
C VAL A 422 -3.00 -40.90 38.34
N THR A 423 -2.49 -40.42 39.46
CA THR A 423 -1.13 -39.86 39.54
C THR A 423 -0.11 -40.93 39.96
N GLU A 424 1.18 -40.66 39.76
CA GLU A 424 2.24 -41.55 40.26
C GLU A 424 2.16 -41.77 41.78
N ALA A 425 1.73 -40.75 42.54
CA ALA A 425 1.52 -40.88 43.98
C ALA A 425 0.40 -41.88 44.31
N ASP A 426 -0.68 -41.90 43.51
CA ASP A 426 -1.80 -42.83 43.70
C ASP A 426 -1.39 -44.28 43.35
N VAL A 427 -0.55 -44.45 42.32
CA VAL A 427 0.00 -45.77 41.96
C VAL A 427 0.94 -46.26 43.07
N ASN A 428 1.86 -45.42 43.54
CA ASN A 428 2.83 -45.77 44.58
C ASN A 428 2.21 -45.99 45.97
N ALA A 429 1.00 -45.46 46.22
CA ALA A 429 0.25 -45.69 47.45
C ALA A 429 -0.36 -47.10 47.54
N GLN A 430 -0.36 -47.87 46.45
CA GLN A 430 -0.92 -49.22 46.37
C GLN A 430 0.21 -50.26 46.31
N SER A 431 -0.03 -51.48 46.82
CA SER A 431 0.97 -52.54 46.73
C SER A 431 1.10 -53.06 45.29
N ALA A 432 2.32 -53.40 44.88
CA ALA A 432 2.59 -53.93 43.54
C ALA A 432 1.76 -55.20 43.23
N ASP A 433 1.58 -56.07 44.23
CA ASP A 433 0.76 -57.28 44.11
C ASP A 433 -0.72 -56.96 43.86
N ALA A 434 -1.26 -55.91 44.50
CA ALA A 434 -2.65 -55.49 44.32
C ALA A 434 -2.89 -54.81 42.96
N LEU A 435 -1.87 -54.17 42.38
CA LEU A 435 -1.98 -53.51 41.08
C LEU A 435 -2.02 -54.49 39.91
N ARG A 436 -1.42 -55.68 40.05
CA ARG A 436 -1.35 -56.71 38.98
C ARG A 436 -0.84 -56.16 37.63
N GLY A 437 0.03 -55.16 37.67
CA GLY A 437 0.57 -54.48 36.48
C GLY A 437 -0.32 -53.38 35.89
N ALA A 438 -1.44 -53.03 36.51
CA ALA A 438 -2.31 -51.93 36.11
C ALA A 438 -2.10 -50.66 36.95
N SER A 439 -2.81 -49.59 36.59
CA SER A 439 -2.72 -48.29 37.26
C SER A 439 -3.53 -48.20 38.56
N LEU A 440 -4.54 -49.04 38.75
CA LEU A 440 -5.37 -49.11 39.96
C LEU A 440 -5.65 -50.57 40.34
N SER A 441 -5.63 -50.87 41.63
CA SER A 441 -6.08 -52.16 42.15
C SER A 441 -7.61 -52.30 42.04
N ASP A 442 -8.09 -53.55 41.99
CA ASP A 442 -9.53 -53.83 41.93
C ASP A 442 -10.29 -53.22 43.11
N ALA A 443 -9.70 -53.23 44.32
CA ALA A 443 -10.28 -52.60 45.51
C ALA A 443 -10.50 -51.09 45.35
N THR A 444 -9.48 -50.40 44.84
CA THR A 444 -9.52 -48.94 44.64
C THR A 444 -10.48 -48.60 43.51
N LEU A 445 -10.49 -49.37 42.42
CA LEU A 445 -11.38 -49.14 41.29
C LEU A 445 -12.85 -49.36 41.67
N GLU A 446 -13.16 -50.42 42.43
CA GLU A 446 -14.51 -50.66 42.95
C GLU A 446 -14.98 -49.49 43.84
N THR A 447 -14.12 -49.05 44.77
CA THR A 447 -14.41 -47.91 45.65
C THR A 447 -14.63 -46.62 44.87
N LEU A 448 -13.80 -46.36 43.85
CA LEU A 448 -13.90 -45.19 42.99
C LEU A 448 -15.21 -45.21 42.21
N LEU A 449 -15.53 -46.32 41.54
CA LEU A 449 -16.76 -46.46 40.76
C LEU A 449 -18.00 -46.30 41.63
N ASN A 450 -18.06 -46.97 42.78
CA ASN A 450 -19.20 -46.83 43.70
C ASN A 450 -19.37 -45.39 44.19
N ARG A 451 -18.27 -44.67 44.44
CA ARG A 451 -18.33 -43.24 44.78
C ARG A 451 -18.84 -42.39 43.63
N LEU A 452 -18.36 -42.61 42.40
CA LEU A 452 -18.79 -41.85 41.22
C LEU A 452 -20.25 -42.10 40.88
N LEU A 453 -20.69 -43.36 40.91
CA LEU A 453 -22.07 -43.76 40.60
C LEU A 453 -23.09 -43.18 41.59
N ALA A 454 -22.70 -42.90 42.83
CA ALA A 454 -23.54 -42.24 43.83
C ALA A 454 -23.94 -40.79 43.44
N TYR A 455 -23.22 -40.16 42.51
CA TYR A 455 -23.54 -38.84 41.97
C TYR A 455 -24.37 -38.89 40.68
N GLU A 456 -24.87 -40.08 40.29
CA GLU A 456 -25.72 -40.30 39.11
C GLU A 456 -25.16 -39.70 37.80
N PRO A 457 -23.91 -40.01 37.41
CA PRO A 457 -23.34 -39.49 36.18
C PRO A 457 -24.04 -40.07 34.95
N SER A 458 -24.20 -39.28 33.89
CA SER A 458 -24.76 -39.76 32.61
C SER A 458 -23.86 -40.80 31.92
N ALA A 459 -22.54 -40.69 32.10
CA ALA A 459 -21.56 -41.64 31.57
C ALA A 459 -20.27 -41.59 32.41
N ILE A 460 -19.55 -42.72 32.46
CA ILE A 460 -18.21 -42.85 33.03
C ILE A 460 -17.32 -43.51 31.98
N ALA A 461 -16.35 -42.79 31.43
CA ALA A 461 -15.32 -43.36 30.56
C ALA A 461 -14.08 -43.72 31.38
N LEU A 462 -13.68 -44.99 31.32
CA LEU A 462 -12.51 -45.52 32.01
C LEU A 462 -11.37 -45.71 31.02
N ASP A 463 -10.45 -44.75 31.02
CA ASP A 463 -9.16 -44.85 30.30
C ASP A 463 -8.16 -45.70 31.11
N LEU A 464 -8.51 -46.97 31.29
CA LEU A 464 -7.74 -47.95 32.05
C LEU A 464 -7.71 -49.27 31.26
N TYR A 465 -6.50 -49.73 30.91
CA TYR A 465 -6.34 -51.04 30.30
C TYR A 465 -6.47 -52.14 31.34
N ARG A 466 -7.45 -53.01 31.16
CA ARG A 466 -7.74 -54.10 32.07
C ARG A 466 -8.17 -55.34 31.29
N ASN A 467 -7.21 -55.96 30.61
CA ASN A 467 -7.39 -57.19 29.84
C ASN A 467 -7.36 -58.47 30.71
N TYR A 468 -7.79 -58.36 31.97
CA TYR A 468 -7.77 -59.45 32.95
C TYR A 468 -9.01 -59.38 33.85
N ALA A 469 -9.40 -60.53 34.39
CA ALA A 469 -10.57 -60.65 35.24
C ALA A 469 -10.33 -60.08 36.65
N ALA A 470 -11.39 -59.53 37.24
CA ALA A 470 -11.46 -59.10 38.63
C ALA A 470 -11.13 -60.23 39.58
N ASP A 471 -10.41 -59.87 40.64
CA ASP A 471 -10.28 -60.77 41.77
C ASP A 471 -11.68 -61.16 42.26
N PRO A 472 -11.98 -62.45 42.48
CA PRO A 472 -13.25 -62.91 43.03
C PRO A 472 -13.64 -62.22 44.35
N GLN A 473 -12.69 -61.67 45.09
CA GLN A 473 -12.94 -60.86 46.29
C GLN A 473 -13.73 -59.58 45.98
N TYR A 474 -13.59 -59.01 44.78
CA TYR A 474 -14.23 -57.79 44.32
C TYR A 474 -15.30 -58.11 43.25
N ALA A 475 -16.24 -58.99 43.62
CA ALA A 475 -17.32 -59.41 42.73
C ALA A 475 -18.24 -58.25 42.30
N ASP A 476 -18.29 -57.17 43.10
CA ASP A 476 -19.09 -55.99 42.78
C ASP A 476 -18.49 -55.23 41.59
N LEU A 477 -17.17 -55.07 41.54
CA LEU A 477 -16.47 -54.54 40.37
C LEU A 477 -16.80 -55.33 39.10
N ALA A 478 -16.72 -56.67 39.15
CA ALA A 478 -17.05 -57.51 38.00
C ALA A 478 -18.50 -57.30 37.54
N ARG A 479 -19.44 -57.25 38.49
CA ARG A 479 -20.85 -56.98 38.23
C ARG A 479 -21.06 -55.61 37.59
N LEU A 480 -20.40 -54.56 38.12
CA LEU A 480 -20.51 -53.20 37.60
C LEU A 480 -20.01 -53.10 36.15
N LEU A 481 -18.84 -53.67 35.85
CA LEU A 481 -18.28 -53.71 34.50
C LEU A 481 -19.18 -54.51 33.53
N ALA A 482 -19.78 -55.60 34.00
CA ALA A 482 -20.63 -56.46 33.18
C ALA A 482 -22.02 -55.87 32.89
N THR A 483 -22.60 -55.09 33.81
CA THR A 483 -24.03 -54.75 33.80
C THR A 483 -24.36 -53.27 33.74
N ASP A 484 -23.52 -52.36 34.26
CA ASP A 484 -23.87 -50.94 34.29
C ASP A 484 -23.75 -50.32 32.88
N GLU A 485 -24.78 -49.60 32.44
CA GLU A 485 -24.84 -48.96 31.12
C GLU A 485 -24.23 -47.56 31.09
N ARG A 486 -23.77 -47.05 32.24
CA ARG A 486 -23.06 -45.76 32.32
C ARG A 486 -21.56 -45.93 32.14
N ILE A 487 -21.01 -47.09 32.47
CA ILE A 487 -19.56 -47.39 32.40
C ILE A 487 -19.16 -47.79 30.97
N VAL A 488 -18.19 -47.08 30.40
CA VAL A 488 -17.49 -47.42 29.14
C VAL A 488 -16.05 -47.75 29.48
N THR A 489 -15.58 -48.92 29.06
CA THR A 489 -14.20 -49.37 29.30
C THR A 489 -13.33 -49.16 28.07
N ALA A 490 -12.01 -49.03 28.27
CA ALA A 490 -11.05 -48.87 27.20
C ALA A 490 -10.58 -50.20 26.59
N CYS A 491 -10.28 -50.18 25.29
CA CYS A 491 -9.41 -51.14 24.63
C CYS A 491 -8.43 -50.42 23.68
N ARG A 492 -7.41 -51.12 23.19
CA ARG A 492 -6.46 -50.58 22.20
C ARG A 492 -6.48 -51.42 20.94
N GLY A 493 -6.61 -50.78 19.79
CA GLY A 493 -6.53 -51.42 18.49
C GLY A 493 -5.15 -51.98 18.17
N SER A 494 -5.09 -52.81 17.12
CA SER A 494 -3.85 -53.35 16.58
C SER A 494 -3.05 -52.27 15.83
N SER A 495 -1.77 -52.13 16.16
CA SER A 495 -0.85 -51.21 15.46
C SER A 495 -0.13 -51.85 14.27
N SER A 496 -0.10 -53.18 14.18
CA SER A 496 0.54 -53.96 13.12
C SER A 496 -0.03 -55.38 13.06
N ALA A 497 0.29 -56.13 12.00
CA ALA A 497 -0.12 -57.53 11.87
C ALA A 497 0.41 -58.45 13.00
N SER A 498 1.43 -58.03 13.75
CA SER A 498 2.02 -58.76 14.87
C SER A 498 1.59 -58.25 16.25
N ASP A 499 0.84 -57.15 16.32
CA ASP A 499 0.34 -56.58 17.59
C ASP A 499 -1.18 -56.75 17.66
N PRO A 500 -1.69 -57.69 18.48
CA PRO A 500 -3.14 -57.94 18.60
C PRO A 500 -3.88 -56.79 19.28
N GLY A 501 -3.19 -55.81 19.86
CA GLY A 501 -3.81 -54.73 20.62
C GLY A 501 -3.95 -55.07 22.10
N ILE A 502 -4.87 -54.42 22.80
CA ILE A 502 -5.20 -54.70 24.19
C ILE A 502 -6.70 -54.95 24.29
N ALA A 503 -7.08 -56.15 24.76
CA ALA A 503 -8.47 -56.55 24.97
C ALA A 503 -9.19 -55.69 26.03
N PRO A 504 -10.52 -55.49 25.92
CA PRO A 504 -11.32 -54.93 27.00
C PRO A 504 -11.41 -55.89 28.21
N PRO A 505 -12.01 -55.45 29.33
CA PRO A 505 -12.28 -56.32 30.46
C PRO A 505 -13.11 -57.53 30.09
N PRO A 506 -12.70 -58.76 30.50
CA PRO A 506 -13.41 -60.00 30.14
C PRO A 506 -14.81 -60.09 30.75
N GLU A 507 -15.14 -59.23 31.73
CA GLU A 507 -16.47 -59.13 32.31
C GLU A 507 -17.48 -58.46 31.37
N VAL A 508 -17.02 -57.70 30.36
CA VAL A 508 -17.92 -57.10 29.37
C VAL A 508 -18.38 -58.19 28.40
N PRO A 509 -19.69 -58.50 28.35
CA PRO A 509 -20.21 -59.52 27.43
C PRO A 509 -19.98 -59.13 25.97
N ALA A 510 -19.76 -60.12 25.11
CA ALA A 510 -19.51 -59.90 23.68
C ALA A 510 -20.63 -59.11 22.99
N GLU A 511 -21.87 -59.30 23.44
CA GLU A 511 -23.06 -58.59 22.93
C GLU A 511 -23.07 -57.10 23.29
N ARG A 512 -22.38 -56.72 24.37
CA ARG A 512 -22.29 -55.33 24.86
C ARG A 512 -21.02 -54.62 24.40
N THR A 513 -20.05 -55.31 23.78
CA THR A 513 -18.78 -54.71 23.36
C THR A 513 -18.98 -53.43 22.53
N LEU A 514 -19.91 -53.44 21.58
CA LEU A 514 -20.21 -52.28 20.72
C LEU A 514 -20.80 -51.08 21.47
N SER A 515 -21.43 -51.30 22.62
CA SER A 515 -22.10 -50.25 23.41
C SER A 515 -21.36 -49.87 24.69
N ALA A 516 -20.43 -50.71 25.18
CA ALA A 516 -19.74 -50.58 26.46
C ALA A 516 -18.22 -50.47 26.38
N VAL A 517 -17.63 -50.61 25.18
CA VAL A 517 -16.18 -50.49 24.98
C VAL A 517 -15.89 -49.39 23.97
N GLY A 518 -14.89 -48.56 24.25
CA GLY A 518 -14.35 -47.60 23.29
C GLY A 518 -12.84 -47.71 23.18
N PHE A 519 -12.30 -47.47 21.99
CA PHE A 519 -10.85 -47.52 21.77
C PHE A 519 -10.17 -46.21 22.19
N THR A 520 -8.88 -46.26 22.52
CA THR A 520 -8.09 -45.10 22.99
C THR A 520 -6.99 -44.68 22.01
N ASP A 521 -6.93 -45.32 20.84
CA ASP A 521 -5.99 -45.02 19.77
C ASP A 521 -6.02 -43.55 19.32
N VAL A 522 -4.85 -42.96 19.18
CA VAL A 522 -4.66 -41.56 18.75
C VAL A 522 -3.71 -41.52 17.55
N PRO A 523 -4.11 -40.85 16.44
CA PRO A 523 -3.25 -40.65 15.30
C PRO A 523 -2.16 -39.62 15.64
N ILE A 524 -0.90 -40.06 15.55
CA ILE A 524 0.29 -39.23 15.80
C ILE A 524 0.85 -38.78 14.44
N ASP A 525 1.11 -37.48 14.29
CA ASP A 525 1.72 -36.95 13.07
C ASP A 525 3.23 -37.24 13.01
N ALA A 526 3.84 -37.04 11.84
CA ALA A 526 5.27 -37.30 11.61
C ALA A 526 6.23 -36.50 12.50
N ASP A 527 5.76 -35.40 13.10
CA ASP A 527 6.48 -34.58 14.07
C ASP A 527 6.03 -34.83 15.52
N GLU A 528 5.44 -36.00 15.78
CA GLU A 528 5.00 -36.49 17.09
C GLU A 528 3.90 -35.64 17.75
N THR A 529 3.32 -34.68 17.03
CA THR A 529 2.25 -33.83 17.56
C THR A 529 0.90 -34.46 17.29
N ILE A 530 0.05 -34.51 18.32
CA ILE A 530 -1.31 -35.00 18.20
C ILE A 530 -2.20 -33.85 17.70
N ARG A 531 -2.59 -33.86 16.43
CA ARG A 531 -3.48 -32.83 15.85
C ARG A 531 -4.85 -33.36 15.45
N ARG A 532 -4.97 -34.69 15.41
CA ARG A 532 -6.11 -35.42 14.86
C ARG A 532 -6.72 -36.27 15.96
N TYR A 533 -8.04 -36.43 15.92
CA TYR A 533 -8.80 -37.31 16.80
C TYR A 533 -9.47 -38.37 15.96
N LEU A 534 -9.32 -39.64 16.32
CA LEU A 534 -9.97 -40.75 15.67
C LEU A 534 -11.33 -40.97 16.35
N LEU A 535 -12.42 -40.76 15.61
CA LEU A 535 -13.79 -40.86 16.11
C LEU A 535 -14.30 -42.29 16.02
N SER A 536 -14.06 -42.90 14.87
CA SER A 536 -14.44 -44.25 14.53
C SER A 536 -13.28 -44.94 13.84
N GLN A 537 -13.27 -46.27 13.89
CA GLN A 537 -12.35 -47.10 13.13
C GLN A 537 -13.07 -48.37 12.68
N GLU A 538 -12.58 -48.96 11.59
CA GLU A 538 -12.95 -50.33 11.23
C GLU A 538 -11.95 -51.28 11.91
N PRO A 539 -12.37 -52.05 12.93
CA PRO A 539 -11.45 -52.92 13.64
C PRO A 539 -10.86 -53.98 12.70
N TYR A 540 -9.56 -54.23 12.81
CA TYR A 540 -8.94 -55.34 12.11
C TYR A 540 -9.50 -56.68 12.62
N ALA A 541 -9.76 -57.62 11.70
CA ALA A 541 -10.36 -58.91 12.05
C ALA A 541 -9.54 -59.74 13.06
N GLY A 542 -8.24 -59.46 13.22
CA GLY A 542 -7.36 -60.10 14.20
C GLY A 542 -7.05 -59.26 15.44
N SER A 543 -7.72 -58.11 15.64
CA SER A 543 -7.50 -57.27 16.82
C SER A 543 -8.34 -57.75 18.01
N ASP A 544 -7.76 -57.69 19.20
CA ASP A 544 -8.46 -57.96 20.46
C ASP A 544 -9.43 -56.83 20.85
N CYS A 545 -9.34 -55.67 20.18
CA CYS A 545 -10.22 -54.52 20.38
C CYS A 545 -11.14 -54.36 19.16
N GLN A 546 -12.40 -54.77 19.33
CA GLN A 546 -13.43 -54.71 18.29
C GLN A 546 -14.35 -53.47 18.42
N ALA A 547 -13.92 -52.46 19.20
CA ALA A 547 -14.70 -51.24 19.39
C ALA A 547 -14.65 -50.36 18.14
N PRO A 548 -15.80 -49.97 17.56
CA PRO A 548 -15.86 -49.14 16.35
C PRO A 548 -15.72 -47.64 16.65
N TYR A 549 -15.88 -47.20 17.90
CA TYR A 549 -15.84 -45.80 18.32
C TYR A 549 -14.83 -45.56 19.43
N SER A 550 -14.24 -44.37 19.46
CA SER A 550 -13.28 -44.01 20.50
C SER A 550 -13.97 -43.85 21.86
N LEU A 551 -13.22 -44.01 22.94
CA LEU A 551 -13.71 -43.91 24.31
C LEU A 551 -14.42 -42.58 24.58
N GLY A 552 -13.85 -41.47 24.08
CA GLY A 552 -14.45 -40.15 24.21
C GLY A 552 -15.74 -40.01 23.38
N MET A 553 -15.78 -40.58 22.18
CA MET A 553 -16.99 -40.62 21.35
C MET A 553 -18.10 -41.43 22.04
N MET A 554 -17.77 -42.58 22.62
CA MET A 554 -18.73 -43.41 23.38
C MET A 554 -19.31 -42.68 24.59
N ALA A 555 -18.48 -41.98 25.37
CA ALA A 555 -18.96 -41.15 26.47
C ALA A 555 -19.86 -40.01 26.00
N ALA A 556 -19.49 -39.33 24.91
CA ALA A 556 -20.29 -38.26 24.33
C ALA A 556 -21.65 -38.79 23.84
N LEU A 557 -21.68 -39.89 23.09
CA LEU A 557 -22.92 -40.51 22.60
C LEU A 557 -23.85 -40.92 23.74
N ARG A 558 -23.31 -41.46 24.84
CA ARG A 558 -24.11 -41.81 26.02
C ARG A 558 -24.74 -40.60 26.70
N TYR A 559 -23.95 -39.54 26.89
CA TYR A 559 -24.48 -38.29 27.44
C TYR A 559 -25.56 -37.70 26.52
N LEU A 560 -25.31 -37.62 25.22
CA LEU A 560 -26.24 -37.04 24.25
C LEU A 560 -27.52 -37.88 24.07
N ALA A 561 -27.46 -39.20 24.24
CA ALA A 561 -28.64 -40.06 24.26
C ALA A 561 -29.60 -39.68 25.41
N THR A 562 -29.09 -39.22 26.56
CA THR A 562 -29.94 -38.71 27.66
C THR A 562 -30.65 -37.41 27.32
N GLU A 563 -30.14 -36.67 26.33
CA GLU A 563 -30.73 -35.45 25.77
C GLU A 563 -31.58 -35.74 24.51
N ASN A 564 -31.91 -37.01 24.24
CA ASN A 564 -32.60 -37.49 23.04
C ASN A 564 -31.90 -37.14 21.72
N GLN A 565 -30.56 -37.04 21.74
CA GLN A 565 -29.74 -36.81 20.55
C GLN A 565 -28.99 -38.08 20.18
N PHE A 566 -29.27 -38.61 18.99
CA PHE A 566 -28.68 -39.84 18.49
C PHE A 566 -27.77 -39.55 17.29
N LEU A 567 -26.79 -40.43 17.09
CA LEU A 567 -25.92 -40.40 15.94
C LEU A 567 -26.69 -40.92 14.72
N ASP A 568 -26.78 -40.09 13.69
CA ASP A 568 -27.41 -40.43 12.42
C ASP A 568 -26.37 -40.57 11.30
N TRP A 569 -26.53 -41.63 10.52
CA TRP A 569 -25.74 -41.99 9.35
C TRP A 569 -26.59 -41.98 8.07
N THR A 570 -27.66 -41.19 7.97
CA THR A 570 -28.48 -41.12 6.74
C THR A 570 -27.88 -40.23 5.65
N ALA A 571 -27.24 -40.88 4.68
CA ALA A 571 -27.46 -40.80 3.23
C ALA A 571 -27.97 -39.48 2.60
N GLU A 572 -27.08 -38.74 1.91
CA GLU A 572 -27.28 -38.42 0.48
C GLU A 572 -26.07 -37.84 -0.25
N VAL A 573 -25.02 -37.34 0.42
CA VAL A 573 -23.77 -36.95 -0.28
C VAL A 573 -22.56 -37.18 0.63
N ARG A 574 -21.88 -38.33 0.47
CA ARG A 574 -20.57 -38.64 1.08
C ARG A 574 -20.44 -38.36 2.59
N SER A 575 -20.74 -39.36 3.41
CA SER A 575 -19.96 -39.70 4.62
C SER A 575 -19.76 -38.61 5.69
N ARG A 576 -20.83 -37.96 6.17
CA ARG A 576 -20.73 -37.03 7.31
C ARG A 576 -21.67 -37.44 8.45
N PRO A 577 -21.15 -37.97 9.57
CA PRO A 577 -21.97 -38.32 10.72
C PRO A 577 -22.59 -37.06 11.33
N GLN A 578 -23.85 -37.16 11.78
CA GLN A 578 -24.57 -36.05 12.39
C GLN A 578 -25.09 -36.43 13.78
N ILE A 579 -25.04 -35.49 14.73
CA ILE A 579 -25.67 -35.64 16.04
C ILE A 579 -26.58 -34.45 16.28
N GLY A 580 -27.89 -34.69 16.35
CA GLY A 580 -28.89 -33.61 16.39
C GLY A 580 -28.76 -32.72 15.16
N GLU A 581 -28.49 -31.42 15.35
CA GLU A 581 -28.24 -30.46 14.26
C GLU A 581 -26.74 -30.33 13.88
N THR A 582 -25.84 -30.98 14.62
CA THR A 582 -24.39 -30.82 14.44
C THR A 582 -23.84 -31.86 13.47
N VAL A 583 -23.32 -31.39 12.34
CA VAL A 583 -22.61 -32.24 11.37
C VAL A 583 -21.14 -32.38 11.78
N LEU A 584 -20.71 -33.60 12.11
CA LEU A 584 -19.29 -33.92 12.27
C LEU A 584 -18.67 -33.93 10.87
N THR A 585 -17.54 -33.24 10.71
CA THR A 585 -16.83 -33.16 9.43
C THR A 585 -15.53 -33.96 9.52
N PRO A 586 -15.52 -35.23 9.07
CA PRO A 586 -14.30 -36.01 8.98
C PRO A 586 -13.27 -35.32 8.08
N LEU A 587 -11.99 -35.60 8.35
CA LEU A 587 -10.86 -35.22 7.53
C LEU A 587 -10.92 -35.99 6.22
N GLU A 588 -11.29 -35.31 5.14
CA GLU A 588 -11.16 -35.86 3.80
C GLU A 588 -9.67 -36.01 3.44
N VAL A 589 -9.34 -37.00 2.60
CA VAL A 589 -7.96 -37.41 2.24
C VAL A 589 -7.07 -36.26 1.72
N GLU A 590 -7.66 -35.16 1.26
CA GLU A 590 -6.99 -33.96 0.71
C GLU A 590 -7.31 -32.66 1.48
N ALA A 591 -7.94 -32.75 2.65
CA ALA A 591 -8.45 -31.58 3.37
C ALA A 591 -7.49 -31.01 4.42
N ARG A 592 -7.53 -29.67 4.56
CA ARG A 592 -7.07 -28.90 5.73
C ARG A 592 -5.57 -29.00 6.07
N GLY A 593 -4.72 -29.23 5.06
CA GLY A 593 -3.26 -29.13 5.19
C GLY A 593 -2.54 -30.48 5.26
N TYR A 594 -3.27 -31.60 5.27
CA TYR A 594 -2.70 -32.94 5.11
C TYR A 594 -2.82 -33.40 3.66
N ARG A 595 -1.78 -34.05 3.14
CA ARG A 595 -1.92 -34.92 1.98
C ARG A 595 -1.91 -36.38 2.44
N ALA A 596 -2.93 -37.13 2.02
CA ALA A 596 -3.05 -38.56 2.27
C ALA A 596 -3.06 -38.90 3.76
N VAL A 597 -4.18 -38.57 4.41
CA VAL A 597 -4.51 -39.07 5.74
C VAL A 597 -4.69 -40.59 5.66
N ASP A 598 -4.19 -41.31 6.65
CA ASP A 598 -4.39 -42.75 6.78
C ASP A 598 -5.89 -43.07 6.85
N ALA A 599 -6.36 -43.97 5.99
CA ALA A 599 -7.78 -44.28 5.84
C ALA A 599 -8.35 -45.21 6.94
N GLY A 600 -7.69 -45.29 8.11
CA GLY A 600 -8.01 -46.24 9.19
C GLY A 600 -9.31 -45.95 9.96
N GLY A 601 -10.06 -44.91 9.59
CA GLY A 601 -11.31 -44.52 10.25
C GLY A 601 -11.66 -43.04 10.07
N ASP A 602 -12.78 -42.60 10.66
CA ASP A 602 -13.18 -41.19 10.59
C ASP A 602 -12.35 -40.37 11.58
N GLN A 603 -11.50 -39.50 11.04
CA GLN A 603 -10.65 -38.61 11.83
C GLN A 603 -11.17 -37.18 11.77
N MET A 604 -10.95 -36.36 12.80
CA MET A 604 -11.20 -34.92 12.76
C MET A 604 -10.05 -34.13 13.37
N MET A 605 -9.94 -32.84 13.02
CA MET A 605 -8.96 -31.96 13.68
C MET A 605 -9.33 -31.75 15.14
N LEU A 606 -8.38 -31.95 16.04
CA LEU A 606 -8.54 -31.61 17.45
C LEU A 606 -8.69 -30.10 17.62
N ASN A 607 -9.69 -29.72 18.43
CA ASN A 607 -9.88 -28.37 18.90
C ASN A 607 -9.50 -28.30 20.39
N TYR A 608 -8.23 -28.03 20.66
CA TYR A 608 -7.73 -27.91 22.02
C TYR A 608 -8.42 -26.74 22.77
N ARG A 609 -9.02 -27.04 23.93
CA ARG A 609 -9.68 -26.03 24.78
C ARG A 609 -8.68 -25.19 25.58
N LEU A 610 -7.47 -25.70 25.81
CA LEU A 610 -6.42 -25.03 26.57
C LEU A 610 -5.20 -24.80 25.68
N ALA A 611 -4.67 -23.56 25.68
CA ALA A 611 -3.50 -23.18 24.86
C ALA A 611 -2.18 -23.80 25.34
N ALA A 612 -2.16 -24.32 26.58
CA ALA A 612 -1.09 -25.14 27.13
C ALA A 612 -1.73 -26.35 27.82
N PRO A 613 -1.18 -27.57 27.67
CA PRO A 613 -1.60 -28.70 28.48
C PRO A 613 -1.37 -28.34 29.96
N ALA A 614 -2.41 -28.43 30.78
CA ALA A 614 -2.35 -28.03 32.19
C ALA A 614 -1.30 -28.82 33.01
N TRP A 615 -0.79 -29.94 32.49
CA TRP A 615 0.25 -30.77 33.13
C TRP A 615 1.68 -30.23 32.95
N LEU A 616 1.90 -29.19 32.13
CA LEU A 616 3.17 -28.45 32.07
C LEU A 616 3.24 -27.26 33.02
N VAL A 617 2.16 -27.01 33.77
CA VAL A 617 2.09 -25.93 34.77
C VAL A 617 1.62 -26.53 36.10
N ARG A 618 2.50 -27.29 36.75
CA ARG A 618 2.61 -27.36 38.21
C ARG A 618 3.94 -27.96 38.62
#